data_AF-A0A0R3LG67-F1
#
_entry.id   AF-A0A0R3LG67-F1
#
_cell.length_a   1.000
_cell.length_b   1.000
_cell.length_c   1.000
_cell.angle_alpha   90.00
_cell.angle_beta   90.00
_cell.angle_gamma   90.00
#
_symmetry.space_group_name_H-M   'P 1'
#
loop_
_entity.id
_entity.type
_entity.pdbx_description
1 polymer ?
#
loop_
_entity_poly.entity_id
_entity_poly.type
_entity_poly.pdbx_seq_one_letter_code
_entity_poly.pdbx_strand_id
1 'polypeptide(L)'
;MSIHSAQTPFVVVQCPSYGDAEFASRWLAAAVDADRFLTRHRSANPDFETATENLGLITAVHFSSAALAFICCWQDSWPAFSLNLFESEWYEAFAYMAGTGFFTRTDQHYQMTQPPALTSETIARALLQLAATEDENDYLHPEWLLATMTEEDARRKVLTIEHREQARCTIPYKDTAH
;
A
#
# COMPACT_ATOMS: atom_id res chain seq x y z
N MET A 1 -3.42 -33.75 11.88
CA MET A 1 -3.49 -32.33 11.47
C MET A 1 -2.45 -32.12 10.40
N SER A 2 -2.87 -32.10 9.14
CA SER A 2 -1.98 -31.74 8.03
C SER A 2 -1.76 -30.23 8.11
N ILE A 3 -0.52 -29.81 8.35
CA ILE A 3 -0.11 -28.43 8.19
C ILE A 3 -0.22 -28.17 6.68
N HIS A 4 -1.35 -27.64 6.22
CA HIS A 4 -1.33 -26.90 4.96
C HIS A 4 -0.31 -25.80 5.20
N SER A 5 0.83 -25.83 4.49
CA SER A 5 1.73 -24.69 4.50
C SER A 5 0.93 -23.57 3.84
N ALA A 6 0.30 -22.73 4.66
CA ALA A 6 -0.41 -21.56 4.17
C ALA A 6 0.61 -20.79 3.33
N GLN A 7 0.35 -20.73 2.02
CA GLN A 7 1.24 -20.00 1.13
C GLN A 7 1.27 -18.55 1.61
N THR A 8 2.46 -18.04 1.89
CA THR A 8 2.65 -16.66 2.32
C THR A 8 2.03 -15.71 1.30
N PRO A 9 1.09 -14.84 1.69
CA PRO A 9 0.42 -13.98 0.75
C PRO A 9 1.32 -12.79 0.37
N PHE A 10 1.40 -12.51 -0.92
CA PHE A 10 2.12 -11.38 -1.49
C PHE A 10 1.17 -10.38 -2.14
N VAL A 11 1.58 -9.12 -2.17
CA VAL A 11 0.99 -8.09 -3.04
C VAL A 11 2.07 -7.54 -3.96
N VAL A 12 1.67 -7.13 -5.17
CA VAL A 12 2.54 -6.44 -6.11
C VAL A 12 2.05 -5.00 -6.28
N VAL A 13 2.98 -4.06 -6.24
CA VAL A 13 2.72 -2.63 -6.36
C VAL A 13 3.47 -2.09 -7.56
N GLN A 14 2.73 -1.58 -8.54
CA GLN A 14 3.26 -0.81 -9.65
C GLN A 14 3.56 0.62 -9.21
N CYS A 15 4.75 1.08 -9.51
CA CYS A 15 5.25 2.39 -9.15
C CYS A 15 4.91 3.46 -10.20
N PRO A 16 4.95 4.75 -9.83
CA PRO A 16 4.94 5.86 -10.78
C PRO A 16 6.21 5.88 -11.65
N SER A 17 6.27 6.80 -12.62
CA SER A 17 7.43 6.98 -13.50
C SER A 17 8.70 7.27 -12.71
N TYR A 18 9.84 6.70 -13.12
CA TYR A 18 11.11 6.88 -12.42
C TYR A 18 11.47 8.37 -12.27
N GLY A 19 11.79 8.79 -11.05
CA GLY A 19 12.18 10.17 -10.76
C GLY A 19 11.04 11.19 -10.76
N ASP A 20 9.77 10.75 -10.71
CA ASP A 20 8.61 11.65 -10.59
C ASP A 20 8.55 12.32 -9.20
N ALA A 21 9.39 13.34 -9.02
CA ALA A 21 9.50 14.09 -7.78
C ALA A 21 8.20 14.86 -7.44
N GLU A 22 7.42 15.24 -8.45
CA GLU A 22 6.13 15.90 -8.24
C GLU A 22 5.12 14.94 -7.61
N PHE A 23 5.02 13.72 -8.14
CA PHE A 23 4.22 12.67 -7.52
C PHE A 23 4.68 12.41 -6.08
N ALA A 24 5.98 12.18 -5.87
CA ALA A 24 6.53 11.86 -4.56
C ALA A 24 6.20 12.95 -3.52
N SER A 25 6.40 14.22 -3.88
CA SER A 25 6.12 15.37 -3.02
C SER A 25 4.64 15.44 -2.62
N ARG A 26 3.72 15.34 -3.60
CA ARG A 26 2.27 15.40 -3.35
C ARG A 26 1.78 14.20 -2.54
N TRP A 27 2.33 13.02 -2.82
CA TRP A 27 1.95 11.77 -2.15
C TRP A 27 2.38 11.78 -0.67
N LEU A 28 3.60 12.25 -0.37
CA LEU A 28 4.07 12.45 1.00
C LEU A 28 3.28 13.56 1.72
N ALA A 29 2.96 14.66 1.04
CA ALA A 29 2.13 15.71 1.63
C ALA A 29 0.74 15.20 2.02
N ALA A 30 0.10 14.39 1.16
CA ALA A 30 -1.17 13.75 1.46
C ALA A 30 -1.09 12.82 2.68
N ALA A 31 0.03 12.09 2.84
CA ALA A 31 0.26 11.24 4.02
C ALA A 31 0.39 12.06 5.31
N VAL A 32 1.09 13.20 5.27
CA VAL A 32 1.17 14.13 6.41
C VAL A 32 -0.20 14.70 6.77
N ASP A 33 -1.03 15.04 5.78
CA ASP A 33 -2.38 15.51 6.03
C ASP A 33 -3.27 14.39 6.60
N ALA A 34 -3.08 13.13 6.18
CA ALA A 34 -3.77 11.98 6.76
C ALA A 34 -3.47 11.84 8.26
N ASP A 35 -2.21 11.99 8.68
CA ASP A 35 -1.82 11.95 10.09
C ASP A 35 -2.49 13.07 10.90
N ARG A 36 -2.61 14.28 10.33
CA ARG A 36 -3.31 15.40 10.96
C ARG A 36 -4.80 15.13 11.10
N PHE A 37 -5.43 14.57 10.06
CA PHE A 37 -6.86 14.20 10.11
C PHE A 37 -7.14 13.11 11.11
N LEU A 38 -6.26 12.10 11.19
CA LEU A 38 -6.35 11.03 12.18
C LEU A 38 -6.24 11.58 13.61
N THR A 39 -5.22 12.41 13.87
CA THR A 39 -5.01 13.01 15.19
C THR A 39 -6.22 13.81 15.67
N ARG A 40 -6.80 14.63 14.77
CA ARG A 40 -8.02 15.39 15.06
C ARG A 40 -9.22 14.48 15.29
N HIS A 41 -9.37 13.44 14.47
CA HIS A 41 -10.50 12.51 14.58
C HIS A 41 -10.46 11.75 15.90
N ARG A 42 -9.30 11.21 16.31
CA ARG A 42 -9.09 10.56 17.61
C ARG A 42 -9.48 11.46 18.77
N SER A 43 -9.01 12.71 18.74
CA SER A 43 -9.29 13.70 19.79
C SER A 43 -10.79 14.02 19.92
N ALA A 44 -11.54 13.94 18.82
CA ALA A 44 -12.96 14.26 18.78
C ALA A 44 -13.88 13.03 19.00
N ASN A 45 -13.37 11.81 18.84
CA ASN A 45 -14.17 10.58 18.84
C ASN A 45 -13.53 9.50 19.72
N PRO A 46 -13.76 9.52 21.05
CA PRO A 46 -13.19 8.53 21.97
C PRO A 46 -13.58 7.09 21.64
N ASP A 47 -14.82 6.85 21.19
CA ASP A 47 -15.29 5.52 20.81
C ASP A 47 -14.49 4.92 19.63
N PHE A 48 -14.01 5.78 18.72
CA PHE A 48 -13.12 5.36 17.63
C PHE A 48 -11.75 4.92 18.17
N GLU A 49 -11.22 5.63 19.16
CA GLU A 49 -9.95 5.26 19.77
C GLU A 49 -10.06 3.91 20.47
N THR A 50 -11.14 3.67 21.23
CA THR A 50 -11.40 2.36 21.84
C THR A 50 -11.55 1.26 20.78
N ALA A 51 -12.28 1.53 19.69
CA ALA A 51 -12.47 0.55 18.61
C ALA A 51 -11.18 0.28 17.80
N THR A 52 -10.14 1.10 17.96
CA THR A 52 -8.84 0.95 17.26
C THR A 52 -7.67 0.80 18.23
N GLU A 53 -7.94 0.56 19.51
CA GLU A 53 -6.92 0.49 20.56
C GLU A 53 -5.89 -0.60 20.26
N ASN A 54 -6.36 -1.77 19.82
CA ASN A 54 -5.51 -2.89 19.44
C ASN A 54 -4.60 -2.57 18.25
N LEU A 55 -5.07 -1.77 17.29
CA LEU A 55 -4.19 -1.26 16.23
C LEU A 55 -3.05 -0.45 16.82
N GLY A 56 -3.32 0.44 17.79
CA GLY A 56 -2.31 1.30 18.42
C GLY A 56 -1.30 0.55 19.30
N LEU A 57 -1.68 -0.60 19.86
CA LEU A 57 -0.80 -1.44 20.67
C LEU A 57 0.14 -2.29 19.82
N ILE A 58 -0.34 -2.76 18.66
CA ILE A 58 0.42 -3.63 17.76
C ILE A 58 1.27 -2.78 16.79
N THR A 59 0.70 -1.73 16.21
CA THR A 59 1.33 -0.91 15.18
C THR A 59 0.99 0.58 15.34
N ALA A 60 2.01 1.40 15.58
CA ALA A 60 1.82 2.85 15.60
C ALA A 60 1.35 3.35 14.22
N VAL A 61 0.06 3.67 14.10
CA VAL A 61 -0.56 4.11 12.83
C VAL A 61 -0.03 5.49 12.45
N HIS A 62 0.89 5.52 11.48
CA HIS A 62 1.51 6.72 10.93
C HIS A 62 1.59 6.63 9.40
N PHE A 63 0.75 7.41 8.71
CA PHE A 63 0.73 7.47 7.25
C PHE A 63 2.03 8.05 6.71
N SER A 64 2.59 9.11 7.30
CA SER A 64 3.81 9.74 6.79
C SER A 64 5.03 8.83 6.85
N SER A 65 5.21 8.08 7.95
CA SER A 65 6.31 7.12 8.10
C SER A 65 6.19 5.97 7.09
N ALA A 66 5.00 5.36 6.99
CA ALA A 66 4.76 4.30 6.02
C ALA A 66 4.91 4.79 4.57
N ALA A 67 4.42 5.99 4.26
CA ALA A 67 4.61 6.60 2.96
C ALA A 67 6.10 6.75 2.63
N LEU A 68 6.91 7.27 3.56
CA LEU A 68 8.36 7.38 3.33
C LEU A 68 8.99 6.01 3.02
N ALA A 69 8.61 4.95 3.75
CA ALA A 69 9.10 3.60 3.49
C ALA A 69 8.72 3.11 2.08
N PHE A 70 7.48 3.34 1.63
CA PHE A 70 7.06 2.95 0.28
C PHE A 70 7.72 3.77 -0.83
N ILE A 71 8.10 5.03 -0.57
CA ILE A 71 8.95 5.79 -1.51
C ILE A 71 10.33 5.13 -1.64
N CYS A 72 10.93 4.65 -0.54
CA CYS A 72 12.18 3.91 -0.61
C CYS A 72 12.03 2.62 -1.43
N CYS A 73 10.98 1.82 -1.18
CA CYS A 73 10.69 0.63 -2.01
C CYS A 73 10.53 0.97 -3.49
N TRP A 74 9.86 2.08 -3.81
CA TRP A 74 9.74 2.55 -5.20
C TRP A 74 11.11 2.89 -5.81
N GLN A 75 11.96 3.62 -5.09
CA GLN A 75 13.28 4.01 -5.60
C GLN A 75 14.19 2.80 -5.85
N ASP A 76 14.09 1.77 -4.99
CA ASP A 76 14.94 0.59 -5.07
C ASP A 76 14.47 -0.46 -6.09
N SER A 77 13.20 -0.41 -6.52
CA SER A 77 12.56 -1.50 -7.28
C SER A 77 11.65 -1.00 -8.42
N TRP A 78 11.99 0.10 -9.07
CA TRP A 78 11.25 0.56 -10.24
C TRP A 78 11.31 -0.48 -11.39
N PRO A 79 10.19 -0.81 -12.07
CA PRO A 79 8.88 -0.16 -12.06
C PRO A 79 7.83 -0.77 -11.13
N ALA A 80 8.14 -1.83 -10.38
CA ALA A 80 7.22 -2.46 -9.45
C ALA A 80 7.96 -3.23 -8.36
N PHE A 81 7.41 -3.25 -7.15
CA PHE A 81 7.90 -4.08 -6.04
C PHE A 81 6.83 -5.05 -5.55
N SER A 82 7.24 -6.08 -4.82
CA SER A 82 6.35 -7.00 -4.12
C SER A 82 6.54 -6.91 -2.62
N LEU A 83 5.46 -7.02 -1.85
CA LEU A 83 5.49 -7.10 -0.39
C LEU A 83 5.06 -8.50 0.05
N ASN A 84 5.84 -9.10 0.95
CA ASN A 84 5.45 -10.27 1.72
C ASN A 84 4.61 -9.80 2.93
N LEU A 85 3.35 -10.21 3.03
CA LEU A 85 2.47 -9.73 4.10
C LEU A 85 2.72 -10.37 5.48
N PHE A 86 3.57 -11.40 5.60
CA PHE A 86 3.94 -11.97 6.91
C PHE A 86 5.31 -11.50 7.42
N GLU A 87 6.17 -10.98 6.54
CA GLU A 87 7.54 -10.56 6.90
C GLU A 87 7.75 -9.05 6.79
N SER A 88 6.90 -8.33 6.08
CA SER A 88 7.03 -6.88 5.93
C SER A 88 6.54 -6.17 7.19
N GLU A 89 7.33 -5.27 7.75
CA GLU A 89 6.90 -4.39 8.85
C GLU A 89 5.81 -3.37 8.43
N TRP A 90 5.48 -3.30 7.14
CA TRP A 90 4.57 -2.31 6.58
C TRP A 90 3.27 -2.91 6.03
N TYR A 91 2.97 -4.18 6.32
CA TYR A 91 1.82 -4.87 5.74
C TYR A 91 0.47 -4.33 6.24
N GLU A 92 0.32 -4.00 7.53
CA GLU A 92 -0.89 -3.33 8.02
C GLU A 92 -1.00 -1.92 7.45
N ALA A 93 0.14 -1.24 7.34
CA ALA A 93 0.22 0.08 6.74
C ALA A 93 -0.21 0.10 5.29
N PHE A 94 0.20 -0.89 4.51
CA PHE A 94 -0.26 -1.08 3.15
C PHE A 94 -1.78 -1.21 3.09
N ALA A 95 -2.39 -1.98 3.98
CA ALA A 95 -3.84 -2.19 3.98
C ALA A 95 -4.65 -0.92 4.24
N TYR A 96 -4.32 -0.15 5.29
CA TYR A 96 -5.07 1.09 5.53
C TYR A 96 -4.76 2.15 4.47
N MET A 97 -3.53 2.20 3.93
CA MET A 97 -3.18 3.14 2.85
C MET A 97 -3.87 2.78 1.53
N ALA A 98 -4.09 1.49 1.26
CA ALA A 98 -4.92 1.03 0.14
C ALA A 98 -6.38 1.41 0.36
N GLY A 99 -6.91 1.22 1.59
CA GLY A 99 -8.26 1.62 1.97
C GLY A 99 -8.54 3.13 1.83
N THR A 100 -7.50 3.97 1.92
CA THR A 100 -7.61 5.42 1.72
C THR A 100 -7.17 5.89 0.33
N GLY A 101 -6.81 4.99 -0.58
CA GLY A 101 -6.53 5.30 -1.99
C GLY A 101 -5.10 5.75 -2.32
N PHE A 102 -4.14 5.63 -1.40
CA PHE A 102 -2.72 5.78 -1.74
C PHE A 102 -2.24 4.65 -2.66
N PHE A 103 -2.89 3.49 -2.56
CA PHE A 103 -2.74 2.36 -3.47
C PHE A 103 -4.09 1.99 -4.06
N THR A 104 -4.20 2.04 -5.39
CA THR A 104 -5.42 1.63 -6.10
C THR A 104 -5.24 0.24 -6.68
N ARG A 105 -6.19 -0.66 -6.42
CA ARG A 105 -6.19 -2.01 -7.02
C ARG A 105 -6.45 -1.90 -8.54
N THR A 106 -5.59 -2.53 -9.32
CA THR A 106 -5.73 -2.73 -10.77
C THR A 106 -5.69 -4.22 -11.08
N ASP A 107 -6.85 -4.80 -11.39
CA ASP A 107 -7.04 -6.25 -11.60
C ASP A 107 -6.58 -7.10 -10.38
N GLN A 108 -5.34 -7.58 -10.44
CA GLN A 108 -4.72 -8.48 -9.46
C GLN A 108 -3.53 -7.85 -8.73
N HIS A 109 -3.12 -6.64 -9.06
CA HIS A 109 -2.03 -5.93 -8.38
C HIS A 109 -2.50 -4.53 -7.96
N TYR A 110 -1.63 -3.78 -7.30
CA TYR A 110 -1.91 -2.41 -6.88
C TYR A 110 -1.04 -1.44 -7.66
N GLN A 111 -1.46 -0.19 -7.72
CA GLN A 111 -0.68 0.91 -8.26
C GLN A 111 -0.58 2.02 -7.21
N MET A 112 0.60 2.62 -7.04
CA MET A 112 0.73 3.86 -6.27
C MET A 112 -0.05 4.97 -6.96
N THR A 113 -0.98 5.59 -6.25
CA THR A 113 -1.86 6.63 -6.77
C THR A 113 -1.89 7.83 -5.85
N GLN A 114 -2.17 9.01 -6.40
CA GLN A 114 -2.56 10.15 -5.57
C GLN A 114 -3.90 9.80 -4.93
N PRO A 115 -4.00 9.80 -3.58
CA PRO A 115 -5.27 9.51 -2.94
C PRO A 115 -6.30 10.59 -3.34
N PRO A 116 -7.59 10.24 -3.40
CA PRO A 116 -8.65 11.25 -3.54
C PRO A 116 -8.62 12.20 -2.33
N ALA A 117 -9.45 13.25 -2.35
CA ALA A 117 -9.54 14.18 -1.22
C ALA A 117 -9.77 13.42 0.10
N LEU A 118 -8.74 13.39 0.95
CA LEU A 118 -8.75 12.66 2.21
C LEU A 118 -9.64 13.40 3.22
N THR A 119 -10.37 12.61 3.98
CA THR A 119 -11.23 13.07 5.07
C THR A 119 -11.00 12.22 6.31
N SER A 120 -11.30 12.76 7.49
CA SER A 120 -11.24 12.00 8.74
C SER A 120 -12.12 10.74 8.66
N GLU A 121 -13.28 10.82 8.00
CA GLU A 121 -14.22 9.73 7.84
C GLU A 121 -13.68 8.61 6.94
N THR A 122 -12.96 8.95 5.86
CA THR A 122 -12.32 7.96 4.99
C THR A 122 -11.19 7.23 5.72
N ILE A 123 -10.40 7.95 6.51
CA ILE A 123 -9.28 7.39 7.28
C ILE A 123 -9.82 6.49 8.40
N ALA A 124 -10.79 6.98 9.17
CA ALA A 124 -11.40 6.23 10.26
C ALA A 124 -12.04 4.92 9.75
N ARG A 125 -12.74 4.98 8.62
CA ARG A 125 -13.33 3.77 8.00
C ARG A 125 -12.27 2.74 7.63
N ALA A 126 -11.17 3.16 6.99
CA ALA A 126 -10.10 2.24 6.60
C ALA A 126 -9.45 1.56 7.82
N LEU A 127 -9.24 2.32 8.90
CA LEU A 127 -8.69 1.78 10.15
C LEU A 127 -9.68 0.85 10.87
N LEU A 128 -10.97 1.20 10.92
CA LEU A 128 -11.98 0.31 11.49
C LEU A 128 -12.13 -0.99 10.68
N GLN A 129 -12.00 -0.93 9.36
CA GLN A 129 -11.98 -2.13 8.52
C GLN A 129 -10.78 -3.02 8.84
N LEU A 130 -9.60 -2.42 9.04
CA LEU A 130 -8.40 -3.14 9.46
C LEU A 130 -8.56 -3.74 10.85
N ALA A 131 -9.05 -2.98 11.83
CA ALA A 131 -9.33 -3.48 13.18
C ALA A 131 -10.33 -4.65 13.15
N ALA A 132 -11.31 -4.61 12.26
CA ALA A 132 -12.28 -5.70 12.09
C ALA A 132 -11.69 -6.99 11.48
N THR A 133 -10.41 -7.01 11.08
CA THR A 133 -9.71 -8.23 10.68
C THR A 133 -8.98 -8.94 11.80
N GLU A 134 -9.07 -8.42 13.02
CA GLU A 134 -8.51 -9.06 14.19
C GLU A 134 -9.19 -10.41 14.48
N ASP A 135 -8.40 -11.44 14.74
CA ASP A 135 -8.89 -12.76 15.15
C ASP A 135 -8.98 -12.92 16.67
N GLU A 136 -9.36 -14.12 17.13
CA GLU A 136 -9.52 -14.44 18.57
C GLU A 136 -8.19 -14.43 19.35
N ASN A 137 -7.04 -14.31 18.67
CA ASN A 137 -5.70 -14.29 19.26
C ASN A 137 -5.05 -12.90 19.14
N ASP A 138 -5.84 -11.86 18.88
CA ASP A 138 -5.41 -10.47 18.70
C ASP A 138 -4.46 -10.29 17.48
N TYR A 139 -4.50 -11.20 16.48
CA TYR A 139 -3.75 -11.04 15.23
C TYR A 139 -4.60 -10.33 14.18
N LEU A 140 -4.04 -9.28 13.60
CA LEU A 140 -4.63 -8.63 12.43
C LEU A 140 -4.40 -9.48 11.18
N HIS A 141 -5.43 -9.54 10.33
CA HIS A 141 -5.38 -10.22 9.03
C HIS A 141 -5.60 -9.25 7.87
N PRO A 142 -4.65 -8.35 7.55
CA PRO A 142 -4.81 -7.40 6.45
C PRO A 142 -4.99 -8.10 5.10
N GLU A 143 -4.51 -9.33 4.94
CA GLU A 143 -4.75 -10.16 3.76
C GLU A 143 -6.24 -10.42 3.48
N TRP A 144 -7.13 -10.29 4.48
CA TRP A 144 -8.58 -10.38 4.28
C TRP A 144 -9.15 -9.14 3.56
N LEU A 145 -8.45 -8.00 3.60
CA LEU A 145 -8.83 -6.77 2.91
C LEU A 145 -8.14 -6.61 1.54
N LEU A 146 -7.09 -7.38 1.31
CA LEU A 146 -6.18 -7.18 0.20
C LEU A 146 -6.36 -8.24 -0.90
N ALA A 147 -6.08 -7.82 -2.13
CA ALA A 147 -5.93 -8.73 -3.25
C ALA A 147 -4.52 -9.31 -3.24
N THR A 148 -4.38 -10.50 -2.69
CA THR A 148 -3.10 -11.19 -2.54
C THR A 148 -2.89 -12.23 -3.63
N MET A 149 -1.63 -12.65 -3.80
CA MET A 149 -1.22 -13.70 -4.72
C MET A 149 -0.08 -14.53 -4.11
N THR A 150 0.27 -15.63 -4.75
CA THR A 150 1.43 -16.44 -4.35
C THR A 150 2.74 -15.72 -4.66
N GLU A 151 3.84 -16.11 -4.02
CA GLU A 151 5.17 -15.60 -4.34
C GLU A 151 5.53 -15.78 -5.82
N GLU A 152 5.21 -16.96 -6.39
CA GLU A 152 5.48 -17.25 -7.79
C GLU A 152 4.68 -16.32 -8.72
N ASP A 153 3.41 -16.07 -8.41
CA ASP A 153 2.57 -15.13 -9.13
C ASP A 153 3.09 -13.70 -9.02
N ALA A 154 3.52 -13.28 -7.82
CA ALA A 154 4.08 -11.96 -7.58
C ALA A 154 5.33 -11.73 -8.43
N ARG A 155 6.27 -12.68 -8.42
CA ARG A 155 7.49 -12.61 -9.24
C ARG A 155 7.17 -12.53 -10.73
N ARG A 156 6.23 -13.35 -11.23
CA ARG A 156 5.79 -13.31 -12.63
C ARG A 156 5.14 -11.97 -12.99
N LYS A 157 4.35 -11.41 -12.08
CA LYS A 157 3.67 -10.12 -12.29
C LYS A 157 4.68 -8.97 -12.37
N VAL A 158 5.67 -8.92 -11.48
CA VAL A 158 6.75 -7.91 -11.51
C VAL A 158 7.47 -7.94 -12.87
N LEU A 159 7.94 -9.12 -13.31
CA LEU A 159 8.59 -9.28 -14.63
C LEU A 159 7.70 -8.83 -15.80
N THR A 160 6.39 -9.07 -15.70
CA THR A 160 5.44 -8.63 -16.73
C THR A 160 5.33 -7.10 -16.80
N ILE A 161 5.32 -6.42 -15.64
CA ILE A 161 5.30 -4.97 -15.57
C ILE A 161 6.61 -4.39 -16.10
N GLU A 162 7.76 -4.97 -15.74
CA GLU A 162 9.09 -4.59 -16.25
C GLU A 162 9.18 -4.65 -17.77
N HIS A 163 8.80 -5.77 -18.38
CA HIS A 163 8.81 -5.90 -19.85
C HIS A 163 7.91 -4.87 -20.53
N ARG A 164 6.74 -4.57 -19.94
CA ARG A 164 5.82 -3.58 -20.47
C ARG A 164 6.41 -2.17 -20.43
N GLU A 165 7.09 -1.80 -19.36
CA GLU A 165 7.74 -0.49 -19.25
C GLU A 165 8.97 -0.36 -20.17
N GLN A 166 9.78 -1.42 -20.31
CA GLN A 166 10.89 -1.44 -21.27
C GLN A 166 10.42 -1.24 -22.72
N ALA A 167 9.32 -1.89 -23.11
CA ALA A 167 8.72 -1.73 -24.43
C ALA A 167 8.18 -0.30 -24.68
N ARG A 168 7.80 0.43 -23.63
CA ARG A 168 7.36 1.85 -23.73
C ARG A 168 8.53 2.79 -23.96
N CYS A 169 9.71 2.50 -23.41
CA CYS A 169 10.91 3.31 -23.58
C CYS A 169 11.57 3.12 -24.96
N THR A 170 11.30 2.01 -25.65
CA THR A 170 11.80 1.76 -27.01
C THR A 170 10.91 2.45 -28.05
N ILE A 171 10.92 3.80 -28.07
CA ILE A 171 10.39 4.53 -29.22
C ILE A 171 11.35 4.27 -30.39
N PRO A 172 10.89 3.70 -31.53
CA PRO A 172 11.75 3.55 -32.69
C PRO A 172 12.17 4.94 -33.16
N TYR A 173 13.48 5.20 -33.16
CA TYR A 173 14.08 6.36 -33.80
C TYR A 173 13.67 6.31 -35.28
N LYS A 174 12.66 7.09 -35.66
CA LYS A 174 12.33 7.26 -37.07
C LYS A 174 13.46 8.08 -37.68
N ASP A 175 14.30 7.42 -38.46
CA ASP A 175 15.20 8.08 -39.40
C ASP A 175 14.37 8.96 -40.34
N THR A 176 14.22 10.24 -39.97
CA THR A 176 13.86 11.29 -40.92
C THR A 176 15.12 11.64 -41.71
N ALA A 177 15.47 10.76 -42.66
CA ALA A 177 16.36 11.10 -43.76
C ALA A 177 15.51 11.70 -44.88
N HIS A 178 15.62 13.03 -45.05
CA HIS A 178 15.26 13.75 -46.27
C HIS A 178 16.51 14.40 -46.83
#